data_AF-A0A8C3U5R9-F1
#
_entry.id   AF-A0A8C3U5R9-F1
#
_cell.length_a   1.000
_cell.length_b   1.000
_cell.length_c   1.000
_cell.angle_alpha   90.00
_cell.angle_beta   90.00
_cell.angle_gamma   90.00
#
_symmetry.space_group_name_H-M   'P 1'
#
loop_
_entity.id
_entity.type
_entity.pdbx_description
1 polymer ?
#
loop_
_entity_poly.entity_id
_entity_poly.type
_entity_poly.pdbx_seq_one_letter_code
_entity_poly.pdbx_strand_id
1 'polypeptide(L)'
;SIQNLCSVPFTPVEFHYDHNRAQFYVEDATTASALKQVSRKITDRDNYKVVIVINSSAPPQSLQNELKPEEIEQLKLCMSKRFDGSQKALDLKSLRLDPDLVAQSIDVVLNQRSSMGVVLRIIEENIPELQSLNLACNRLFRLDDLAELPLKAPALKVLDLSRNELKSERELDKVKGLKLEELWLDGNPLCDSFRDQSSYIRSVRA
;
A
#
# COMPACT_ATOMS: atom_id res chain seq x y z
N SER A 1 1.75 -15.36 -26.97
CA SER A 1 2.05 -14.22 -26.08
C SER A 1 3.56 -14.22 -25.79
N ILE A 2 4.13 -13.10 -25.30
CA ILE A 2 5.55 -13.05 -24.88
C ILE A 2 5.83 -14.12 -23.82
N GLN A 3 4.93 -14.29 -22.85
CA GLN A 3 5.04 -15.28 -21.78
C GLN A 3 5.26 -16.71 -22.29
N ASN A 4 4.54 -17.12 -23.34
CA ASN A 4 4.60 -18.49 -23.85
C ASN A 4 5.88 -18.78 -24.66
N LEU A 5 6.55 -17.73 -25.15
CA LEU A 5 7.76 -17.86 -25.97
C LEU A 5 9.04 -17.63 -25.17
N CYS A 6 8.93 -17.02 -23.99
CA CYS A 6 10.05 -16.83 -23.09
C CYS A 6 10.42 -18.17 -22.46
N SER A 7 11.71 -18.51 -22.44
CA SER A 7 12.20 -19.74 -21.81
C SER A 7 12.20 -19.67 -20.27
N VAL A 8 12.08 -18.46 -19.71
CA VAL A 8 12.09 -18.18 -18.28
C VAL A 8 10.74 -17.54 -17.89
N PRO A 9 10.06 -18.04 -16.85
CA PRO A 9 8.87 -17.37 -16.33
C PRO A 9 9.28 -16.01 -15.76
N PHE A 10 8.48 -14.98 -16.02
CA PHE A 10 8.75 -13.64 -15.51
C PHE A 10 7.46 -12.93 -15.10
N THR A 11 7.57 -12.05 -14.12
CA THR A 11 6.48 -11.16 -13.71
C THR A 11 6.84 -9.75 -14.12
N PRO A 12 6.11 -9.11 -15.05
CA PRO A 12 6.39 -7.73 -15.42
C PRO A 12 6.07 -6.79 -14.26
N VAL A 13 7.04 -5.95 -13.88
CA VAL A 13 6.88 -4.94 -12.82
C VAL A 13 6.61 -3.57 -13.45
N GLU A 14 5.68 -2.79 -12.86
CA GLU A 14 5.26 -1.46 -13.35
C GLU A 14 4.99 -1.41 -14.86
N PHE A 15 4.13 -2.31 -15.35
CA PHE A 15 3.71 -2.23 -16.75
C PHE A 15 2.95 -0.93 -17.01
N HIS A 16 3.44 -0.14 -17.97
CA HIS A 16 2.80 1.10 -18.41
C HIS A 16 3.05 1.37 -19.89
N TYR A 17 2.26 2.27 -20.46
CA TYR A 17 2.49 2.78 -21.81
C TYR A 17 3.19 4.12 -21.75
N ASP A 18 4.31 4.22 -22.44
CA ASP A 18 5.03 5.46 -22.70
C ASP A 18 4.96 5.72 -24.21
N HIS A 19 4.11 6.68 -24.59
CA HIS A 19 3.76 6.96 -25.98
C HIS A 19 3.28 5.69 -26.71
N ASN A 20 4.04 5.23 -27.72
CA ASN A 20 3.73 4.04 -28.50
C ASN A 20 4.54 2.80 -28.07
N ARG A 21 5.04 2.79 -26.83
CA ARG A 21 5.84 1.69 -26.27
C ARG A 21 5.20 1.17 -25.00
N ALA A 22 5.05 -0.15 -24.93
CA ALA A 22 4.79 -0.84 -23.68
C ALA A 22 6.11 -1.02 -22.92
N GLN A 23 6.17 -0.57 -21.68
CA GLN A 23 7.35 -0.65 -20.82
C GLN A 23 7.02 -1.40 -19.53
N PHE A 24 7.98 -2.19 -19.05
CA PHE A 24 7.94 -2.88 -17.77
C PHE A 24 9.36 -3.24 -17.35
N TYR A 25 9.53 -3.56 -16.07
CA TYR A 25 10.81 -3.95 -15.48
C TYR A 25 10.83 -5.45 -15.18
N VAL A 26 12.03 -6.01 -15.14
CA VAL A 26 12.30 -7.39 -14.73
C VAL A 26 13.46 -7.38 -13.73
N GLU A 27 13.45 -8.36 -12.82
CA GLU A 27 14.33 -8.38 -11.65
C GLU A 27 15.79 -8.66 -11.99
N ASP A 28 16.04 -9.55 -12.96
CA ASP A 28 17.38 -10.08 -13.20
C ASP A 28 17.78 -10.12 -14.70
N ALA A 29 19.10 -10.17 -14.93
CA ALA A 29 19.70 -10.18 -16.27
C ALA A 29 19.42 -11.47 -17.06
N THR A 30 19.13 -12.59 -16.40
CA THR A 30 18.80 -13.87 -17.04
C THR A 30 17.43 -13.77 -17.68
N THR A 31 16.45 -13.27 -16.94
CA THR A 31 15.09 -12.99 -17.41
C THR A 31 15.10 -11.97 -18.54
N ALA A 32 15.87 -10.89 -18.40
CA ALA A 32 16.06 -9.93 -19.48
C ALA A 32 16.63 -10.61 -20.74
N SER A 33 17.71 -11.41 -20.61
CA SER A 33 18.31 -12.11 -21.75
C SER A 33 17.34 -13.06 -22.44
N ALA A 34 16.50 -13.78 -21.68
CA ALA A 34 15.46 -14.64 -22.21
C ALA A 34 14.41 -13.85 -23.01
N LEU A 35 13.97 -12.69 -22.50
CA LEU A 35 13.07 -11.78 -23.22
C LEU A 35 13.68 -11.26 -24.53
N LYS A 36 14.99 -10.98 -24.54
CA LYS A 36 15.70 -10.54 -25.75
C LYS A 36 15.60 -11.58 -26.86
N GLN A 37 15.66 -12.86 -26.52
CA GLN A 37 15.57 -13.97 -27.46
C GLN A 37 14.16 -14.13 -28.06
N VAL A 38 13.14 -13.54 -27.46
CA VAL A 38 11.76 -13.50 -27.98
C VAL A 38 11.56 -12.37 -28.99
N SER A 39 12.48 -11.40 -29.04
CA SER A 39 12.41 -10.26 -29.96
C SER A 39 12.26 -10.74 -31.41
N ARG A 40 11.30 -10.14 -32.13
CA ARG A 40 10.95 -10.46 -33.53
C ARG A 40 10.37 -11.86 -33.78
N LYS A 41 10.03 -12.62 -32.73
CA LYS A 41 9.33 -13.92 -32.85
C LYS A 41 7.80 -13.79 -32.80
N ILE A 42 7.29 -12.61 -32.43
CA ILE A 42 5.85 -12.32 -32.39
C ILE A 42 5.55 -11.36 -33.52
N THR A 43 4.47 -11.65 -34.24
CA THR A 43 3.92 -10.80 -35.29
C THR A 43 2.58 -10.26 -34.82
N ASP A 44 2.34 -8.96 -35.02
CA ASP A 44 1.05 -8.33 -34.73
C ASP A 44 0.01 -8.59 -35.84
N ARG A 45 -1.15 -7.95 -35.73
CA ARG A 45 -2.26 -8.12 -36.69
C ARG A 45 -1.96 -7.53 -38.07
N ASP A 46 -1.04 -6.57 -38.14
CA ASP A 46 -0.67 -5.84 -39.36
C ASP A 46 0.62 -6.39 -39.99
N ASN A 47 1.05 -7.59 -39.57
CA ASN A 47 2.27 -8.28 -39.99
C ASN A 47 3.59 -7.61 -39.56
N TYR A 48 3.57 -6.67 -38.62
CA TYR A 48 4.79 -6.12 -38.04
C TYR A 48 5.33 -7.01 -36.92
N LYS A 49 6.66 -7.13 -36.87
CA LYS A 49 7.35 -7.90 -35.84
C LYS A 49 7.50 -7.08 -34.57
N VAL A 50 7.08 -7.63 -33.43
CA VAL A 50 7.28 -7.01 -32.11
C VAL A 50 8.76 -7.01 -31.76
N VAL A 51 9.33 -5.84 -31.50
CA VAL A 51 10.73 -5.69 -31.08
C VAL A 51 10.79 -5.48 -29.58
N ILE A 52 11.54 -6.35 -28.90
CA ILE A 52 11.85 -6.22 -27.47
C ILE A 52 13.23 -5.57 -27.36
N VAL A 53 13.28 -4.44 -26.65
CA VAL A 53 14.51 -3.69 -26.35
C VAL A 53 14.77 -3.78 -24.85
N ILE A 54 16.03 -3.95 -24.47
CA ILE A 54 16.44 -4.12 -23.08
C ILE A 54 17.46 -3.08 -22.74
N ASN A 55 17.20 -2.35 -21.66
CA ASN A 55 18.11 -1.38 -21.08
C ASN A 55 18.27 -1.71 -19.60
N SER A 56 19.51 -1.70 -19.11
CA SER A 56 19.77 -1.70 -17.68
C SER A 56 19.26 -0.38 -17.09
N SER A 57 18.61 -0.45 -15.94
CA SER A 57 18.06 0.71 -15.22
C SER A 57 18.23 0.52 -13.73
N ALA A 58 18.10 1.62 -12.97
CA ALA A 58 17.86 1.52 -11.54
C ALA A 58 16.49 0.84 -11.30
N PRO A 59 16.28 0.19 -10.15
CA PRO A 59 14.98 -0.38 -9.82
C PRO A 59 13.86 0.66 -9.96
N PRO A 60 12.66 0.27 -10.42
CA PRO A 60 11.51 1.17 -10.47
C PRO A 60 11.23 1.79 -9.10
N GLN A 61 10.62 2.98 -9.08
CA GLN A 61 10.38 3.73 -7.83
C GLN A 61 9.54 2.94 -6.82
N SER A 62 8.61 2.09 -7.27
CA SER A 62 7.86 1.20 -6.38
C SER A 62 8.73 0.23 -5.60
N LEU A 63 9.82 -0.28 -6.20
CA LEU A 63 10.76 -1.20 -5.56
C LEU A 63 11.83 -0.48 -4.74
N GLN A 64 12.10 0.80 -5.02
CA GLN A 64 13.06 1.59 -4.23
C GLN A 64 12.56 1.88 -2.80
N ASN A 65 11.24 1.88 -2.60
CA ASN A 65 10.61 2.18 -1.31
C ASN A 65 10.15 0.91 -0.57
N GLU A 66 10.63 -0.27 -0.96
CA GLU A 66 10.38 -1.49 -0.20
C GLU A 66 11.29 -1.55 1.04
N LEU A 67 10.67 -1.80 2.19
CA LEU A 67 11.39 -1.96 3.45
C LEU A 67 12.21 -3.24 3.43
N LYS A 68 13.50 -3.13 3.76
CA LYS A 68 14.41 -4.26 3.92
C LYS A 68 14.05 -5.09 5.16
N PRO A 69 14.45 -6.38 5.23
CA PRO A 69 14.19 -7.21 6.41
C PRO A 69 14.64 -6.57 7.73
N GLU A 70 15.80 -5.91 7.76
CA GLU A 70 16.31 -5.24 8.95
C GLU A 70 15.45 -4.03 9.34
N GLU A 71 14.94 -3.29 8.36
CA GLU A 71 14.06 -2.14 8.57
C GLU A 71 12.68 -2.57 9.06
N ILE A 72 12.20 -3.74 8.61
CA ILE A 72 10.95 -4.36 9.08
C ILE A 72 11.06 -4.74 10.57
N GLU A 73 12.20 -5.28 11.01
CA GLU A 73 12.42 -5.58 12.43
C GLU A 73 12.44 -4.31 13.29
N GLN A 74 13.03 -3.22 12.79
CA GLN A 74 13.01 -1.93 13.49
C GLN A 74 11.60 -1.32 13.54
N LEU A 75 10.84 -1.43 12.44
CA LEU A 75 9.44 -1.04 12.41
C LEU A 75 8.62 -1.85 13.42
N LYS A 76 8.84 -3.16 13.52
CA LYS A 76 8.20 -4.02 14.51
C LYS A 76 8.48 -3.56 15.95
N LEU A 77 9.73 -3.21 16.26
CA LEU A 77 10.10 -2.67 17.56
C LEU A 77 9.42 -1.32 17.84
N CYS A 78 9.39 -0.42 16.85
CA CYS A 78 8.69 0.87 16.92
C CYS A 78 7.19 0.67 17.21
N MET A 79 6.53 -0.23 16.48
CA MET A 79 5.12 -0.57 16.68
C MET A 79 4.87 -1.15 18.07
N SER A 80 5.78 -2.00 18.56
CA SER A 80 5.67 -2.57 19.91
C SER A 80 5.75 -1.49 21.00
N LYS A 81 6.60 -0.47 20.86
CA LYS A 81 6.67 0.66 21.80
C LYS A 81 5.42 1.54 21.77
N ARG A 82 4.77 1.62 20.60
CA ARG A 82 3.53 2.38 20.36
C ARG A 82 2.26 1.59 20.67
N PHE A 83 2.40 0.34 21.12
CA PHE A 83 1.28 -0.51 21.48
C PHE A 83 1.00 -0.45 22.98
N ASP A 84 -0.26 -0.17 23.33
CA ASP A 84 -0.77 -0.29 24.68
C ASP A 84 -1.51 -1.62 24.85
N GLY A 85 -0.88 -2.56 25.56
CA GLY A 85 -1.45 -3.88 25.82
C GLY A 85 -2.70 -3.87 26.73
N SER A 86 -2.93 -2.81 27.50
CA SER A 86 -4.12 -2.70 28.36
C SER A 86 -5.39 -2.43 27.55
N GLN A 87 -5.29 -1.55 26.55
CA GLN A 87 -6.38 -1.19 25.64
C GLN A 87 -6.35 -1.98 24.33
N LYS A 88 -5.29 -2.77 24.10
CA LYS A 88 -5.00 -3.39 22.80
C LYS A 88 -5.07 -2.36 21.68
N ALA A 89 -4.39 -1.23 21.92
CA ALA A 89 -4.42 -0.06 21.07
C ALA A 89 -3.03 0.17 20.45
N LEU A 90 -2.98 0.38 19.15
CA LEU A 90 -1.76 0.68 18.42
C LEU A 90 -1.79 2.10 17.88
N ASP A 91 -0.83 2.93 18.31
CA ASP A 91 -0.72 4.32 17.85
C ASP A 91 0.30 4.50 16.71
N LEU A 92 -0.16 4.53 15.46
CA LEU A 92 0.66 4.83 14.29
C LEU A 92 0.49 6.26 13.80
N LYS A 93 0.02 7.18 14.65
CA LYS A 93 -0.09 8.59 14.29
C LYS A 93 1.26 9.16 13.87
N SER A 94 1.27 9.83 12.72
CA SER A 94 2.47 10.45 12.13
C SER A 94 3.68 9.51 12.12
N LEU A 95 3.51 8.23 11.74
CA LEU A 95 4.53 7.20 11.89
C LEU A 95 5.87 7.58 11.24
N ARG A 96 5.81 8.24 10.07
CA ARG A 96 6.99 8.73 9.35
C ARG A 96 7.88 9.67 10.18
N LEU A 97 7.30 10.34 11.19
CA LEU A 97 7.99 11.29 12.06
C LEU A 97 8.45 10.65 13.37
N ASP A 98 8.34 9.33 13.51
CA ASP A 98 8.81 8.64 14.71
C ASP A 98 10.32 8.85 14.93
N PRO A 99 10.76 9.28 16.13
CA PRO A 99 12.17 9.55 16.39
C PRO A 99 13.09 8.34 16.17
N ASP A 100 12.64 7.12 16.50
CA ASP A 100 13.47 5.91 16.38
C ASP A 100 13.64 5.51 14.92
N LEU A 101 12.60 5.70 14.09
CA LEU A 101 12.68 5.45 12.64
C LEU A 101 13.55 6.50 11.95
N VAL A 102 13.36 7.78 12.29
CA VAL A 102 14.14 8.90 11.73
C VAL A 102 15.63 8.77 12.10
N ALA A 103 15.95 8.42 13.34
CA ALA A 103 17.33 8.23 13.79
C ALA A 103 18.06 7.12 13.00
N GLN A 104 17.31 6.13 12.53
CA GLN A 104 17.83 5.01 11.74
C GLN A 104 17.72 5.24 10.22
N SER A 105 17.28 6.43 9.79
CA SER A 105 17.03 6.77 8.38
C SER A 105 16.04 5.83 7.70
N ILE A 106 15.05 5.32 8.44
CA ILE A 106 14.01 4.43 7.93
C ILE A 106 12.79 5.29 7.58
N ASP A 107 12.44 5.34 6.29
CA ASP A 107 11.29 6.11 5.80
C ASP A 107 10.06 5.21 5.63
N VAL A 108 9.14 5.24 6.60
CA VAL A 108 7.88 4.47 6.54
C VAL A 108 6.73 5.38 6.11
N VAL A 109 6.28 5.21 4.87
CA VAL A 109 5.25 6.06 4.26
C VAL A 109 3.95 5.27 4.10
N LEU A 110 3.03 5.40 5.05
CA LEU A 110 1.80 4.58 5.10
C LEU A 110 0.83 4.78 3.94
N ASN A 111 0.95 5.84 3.14
CA ASN A 111 0.16 5.98 1.91
C ASN A 111 0.70 5.16 0.73
N GLN A 112 1.81 4.46 0.91
CA GLN A 112 2.36 3.50 -0.04
C GLN A 112 1.94 2.08 0.34
N ARG A 113 1.46 1.32 -0.66
CA ARG A 113 0.99 -0.05 -0.51
C ARG A 113 2.02 -0.97 0.15
N SER A 114 3.29 -0.87 -0.22
CA SER A 114 4.37 -1.68 0.35
C SER A 114 4.46 -1.49 1.86
N SER A 115 4.58 -0.24 2.31
CA SER A 115 4.66 0.14 3.72
C SER A 115 3.41 -0.27 4.51
N MET A 116 2.21 0.03 3.98
CA MET A 116 0.95 -0.36 4.65
C MET A 116 0.84 -1.88 4.75
N GLY A 117 1.16 -2.62 3.68
CA GLY A 117 1.13 -4.08 3.68
C GLY A 117 2.05 -4.70 4.74
N VAL A 118 3.26 -4.14 4.93
CA VAL A 118 4.16 -4.57 6.02
C VAL A 118 3.52 -4.33 7.39
N VAL A 119 2.97 -3.13 7.64
CA VAL A 119 2.31 -2.81 8.92
C VAL A 119 1.16 -3.76 9.20
N LEU A 120 0.30 -4.02 8.22
CA LEU A 120 -0.84 -4.91 8.36
C LEU A 120 -0.41 -6.36 8.62
N ARG A 121 0.66 -6.82 7.96
CA ARG A 121 1.27 -8.13 8.25
C ARG A 121 1.81 -8.21 9.68
N ILE A 122 2.50 -7.18 10.16
CA ILE A 122 3.00 -7.14 11.55
C ILE A 122 1.84 -7.23 12.54
N ILE A 123 0.71 -6.53 12.28
CA ILE A 123 -0.49 -6.61 13.11
C ILE A 123 -1.04 -8.04 13.12
N GLU A 124 -1.25 -8.65 11.95
CA GLU A 124 -1.76 -10.01 11.80
C GLU A 124 -0.91 -11.05 12.55
N GLU A 125 0.42 -10.96 12.43
CA GLU A 125 1.34 -11.94 13.00
C GLU A 125 1.55 -11.79 14.51
N ASN A 126 1.40 -10.58 15.07
CA ASN A 126 1.84 -10.28 16.44
C ASN A 126 0.71 -9.85 17.38
N ILE A 127 -0.33 -9.19 16.86
CA ILE A 127 -1.43 -8.62 17.66
C ILE A 127 -2.79 -8.73 16.94
N PRO A 128 -3.22 -9.93 16.49
CA PRO A 128 -4.49 -10.11 15.78
C PRO A 128 -5.72 -9.71 16.62
N GLU A 129 -5.59 -9.63 17.94
CA GLU A 129 -6.61 -9.18 18.88
C GLU A 129 -6.72 -7.65 19.05
N LEU A 130 -6.06 -6.87 18.19
CA LEU A 130 -6.07 -5.41 18.19
C LEU A 130 -7.51 -4.87 18.23
N GLN A 131 -7.77 -3.91 19.14
CA GLN A 131 -9.10 -3.30 19.32
C GLN A 131 -9.14 -1.85 18.87
N SER A 132 -8.01 -1.13 18.92
CA SER A 132 -7.92 0.27 18.52
C SER A 132 -6.71 0.52 17.64
N LEU A 133 -6.90 1.21 16.52
CA LEU A 133 -5.84 1.55 15.57
C LEU A 133 -5.89 3.05 15.26
N ASN A 134 -4.78 3.75 15.53
CA ASN A 134 -4.62 5.14 15.16
C ASN A 134 -3.74 5.29 13.91
N LEU A 135 -4.32 5.80 12.82
CA LEU A 135 -3.65 6.10 11.55
C LEU A 135 -3.68 7.60 11.22
N ALA A 136 -3.90 8.45 12.22
CA ALA A 136 -4.00 9.90 12.02
C ALA A 136 -2.71 10.52 11.47
N CYS A 137 -2.83 11.62 10.72
CA CYS A 137 -1.70 12.41 10.23
C CYS A 137 -0.71 11.64 9.32
N ASN A 138 -1.15 10.63 8.56
CA ASN A 138 -0.29 9.81 7.70
C ASN A 138 -0.45 10.11 6.19
N ARG A 139 -1.19 11.17 5.84
CA ARG A 139 -1.45 11.58 4.44
C ARG A 139 -2.06 10.46 3.60
N LEU A 140 -2.93 9.66 4.20
CA LEU A 140 -3.70 8.62 3.50
C LEU A 140 -4.73 9.28 2.59
N PHE A 141 -4.73 8.94 1.31
CA PHE A 141 -5.69 9.46 0.33
C PHE A 141 -6.54 8.37 -0.31
N ARG A 142 -6.22 7.10 -0.06
CA ARG A 142 -6.96 5.90 -0.46
C ARG A 142 -6.95 4.88 0.67
N LEU A 143 -8.03 4.11 0.79
CA LEU A 143 -8.16 3.06 1.81
C LEU A 143 -8.20 1.64 1.24
N ASP A 144 -7.90 1.45 -0.06
CA ASP A 144 -7.90 0.12 -0.71
C ASP A 144 -7.04 -0.91 0.04
N ASP A 145 -5.89 -0.49 0.56
CA ASP A 145 -4.97 -1.37 1.27
C ASP A 145 -5.50 -1.76 2.67
N LEU A 146 -6.44 -0.99 3.24
CA LEU A 146 -7.09 -1.32 4.52
C LEU A 146 -8.25 -2.30 4.36
N ALA A 147 -8.64 -2.67 3.14
CA ALA A 147 -9.74 -3.60 2.90
C ALA A 147 -9.50 -5.01 3.48
N GLU A 148 -8.24 -5.36 3.77
CA GLU A 148 -7.85 -6.61 4.42
C GLU A 148 -7.86 -6.53 5.96
N LEU A 149 -8.03 -5.35 6.57
CA LEU A 149 -8.07 -5.21 8.03
C LEU A 149 -9.11 -6.11 8.71
N PRO A 150 -10.33 -6.31 8.19
CA PRO A 150 -11.30 -7.21 8.82
C PRO A 150 -10.80 -8.66 8.95
N LEU A 151 -9.88 -9.08 8.09
CA LEU A 151 -9.27 -10.41 8.13
C LEU A 151 -8.10 -10.44 9.13
N LYS A 152 -7.29 -9.37 9.15
CA LYS A 152 -6.05 -9.28 9.92
C LYS A 152 -6.24 -8.85 11.38
N ALA A 153 -7.25 -8.05 11.65
CA ALA A 153 -7.62 -7.54 12.98
C ALA A 153 -9.15 -7.60 13.16
N PRO A 154 -9.75 -8.80 13.24
CA PRO A 154 -11.21 -8.97 13.28
C PRO A 154 -11.86 -8.39 14.54
N ALA A 155 -11.09 -8.12 15.60
CA ALA A 155 -11.55 -7.54 16.85
C ALA A 155 -11.50 -6.00 16.88
N LEU A 156 -11.10 -5.35 15.77
CA LEU A 156 -10.94 -3.90 15.70
C LEU A 156 -12.29 -3.18 15.83
N LYS A 157 -12.35 -2.26 16.79
CA LYS A 157 -13.55 -1.47 17.15
C LYS A 157 -13.34 0.02 17.00
N VAL A 158 -12.12 0.50 17.17
CA VAL A 158 -11.79 1.92 17.12
C VAL A 158 -10.79 2.15 15.98
N LEU A 159 -11.12 3.06 15.09
CA LEU A 159 -10.25 3.46 13.98
C LEU A 159 -10.16 4.98 13.90
N ASP A 160 -8.96 5.52 14.05
CA ASP A 160 -8.69 6.94 13.86
C ASP A 160 -8.01 7.19 12.51
N LEU A 161 -8.72 7.84 11.59
CA LEU A 161 -8.25 8.26 10.27
C LEU A 161 -8.17 9.79 10.16
N SER A 162 -8.19 10.52 11.29
CA SER A 162 -8.19 11.98 11.30
C SER A 162 -6.94 12.58 10.64
N ARG A 163 -7.09 13.78 10.08
CA ARG A 163 -6.00 14.58 9.49
C ARG A 163 -5.22 13.83 8.42
N ASN A 164 -5.94 13.07 7.60
CA ASN A 164 -5.44 12.46 6.38
C ASN A 164 -5.94 13.27 5.15
N GLU A 165 -5.77 12.73 3.95
CA GLU A 165 -6.10 13.39 2.68
C GLU A 165 -7.29 12.70 1.98
N LEU A 166 -8.21 12.11 2.74
CA LEU A 166 -9.38 11.42 2.18
C LEU A 166 -10.36 12.44 1.59
N LYS A 167 -10.60 12.36 0.28
CA LYS A 167 -11.40 13.35 -0.46
C LYS A 167 -12.87 12.99 -0.61
N SER A 168 -13.23 11.72 -0.39
CA SER A 168 -14.59 11.23 -0.62
C SER A 168 -14.97 10.18 0.41
N GLU A 169 -16.24 10.19 0.82
CA GLU A 169 -16.87 9.14 1.63
C GLU A 169 -16.79 7.74 1.01
N ARG A 170 -16.61 7.64 -0.32
CA ARG A 170 -16.45 6.35 -1.03
C ARG A 170 -15.25 5.54 -0.56
N GLU A 171 -14.24 6.20 0.00
CA GLU A 171 -13.10 5.50 0.59
C GLU A 171 -13.53 4.67 1.81
N LEU A 172 -14.58 5.08 2.53
CA LEU A 172 -15.10 4.36 3.69
C LEU A 172 -15.71 3.01 3.30
N ASP A 173 -16.19 2.85 2.05
CA ASP A 173 -16.70 1.57 1.54
C ASP A 173 -15.65 0.45 1.64
N LYS A 174 -14.36 0.81 1.59
CA LYS A 174 -13.24 -0.14 1.70
C LYS A 174 -13.09 -0.73 3.10
N VAL A 175 -13.55 0.00 4.12
CA VAL A 175 -13.43 -0.39 5.54
C VAL A 175 -14.77 -0.75 6.18
N LYS A 176 -15.86 -0.80 5.40
CA LYS A 176 -17.21 -1.21 5.86
C LYS A 176 -17.28 -2.63 6.46
N GLY A 177 -16.33 -3.49 6.12
CA GLY A 177 -16.23 -4.83 6.72
C GLY A 177 -15.87 -4.80 8.22
N LEU A 178 -15.38 -3.67 8.74
CA LEU A 178 -15.05 -3.51 10.15
C LEU A 178 -16.30 -3.20 10.97
N LYS A 179 -16.43 -3.86 12.13
CA LYS A 179 -17.51 -3.62 13.09
C LYS A 179 -17.10 -2.50 14.06
N LEU A 180 -16.85 -1.32 13.52
CA LEU A 180 -16.36 -0.18 14.30
C LEU A 180 -17.44 0.36 15.24
N GLU A 181 -17.06 0.60 16.48
CA GLU A 181 -17.81 1.33 17.50
C GLU A 181 -17.44 2.83 17.45
N GLU A 182 -16.19 3.15 17.11
CA GLU A 182 -15.69 4.52 16.99
C GLU A 182 -14.87 4.72 15.71
N LEU A 183 -15.14 5.83 15.00
CA LEU A 183 -14.44 6.23 13.78
C LEU A 183 -14.18 7.74 13.78
N TRP A 184 -12.92 8.13 13.60
CA TRP A 184 -12.51 9.54 13.55
C TRP A 184 -12.08 9.91 12.12
N LEU A 185 -12.72 10.95 11.55
CA LEU A 185 -12.42 11.46 10.20
C LEU A 185 -12.08 12.96 10.18
N ASP A 186 -12.08 13.61 11.34
CA ASP A 186 -11.85 15.07 11.44
C ASP A 186 -10.57 15.50 10.73
N GLY A 187 -10.60 16.66 10.07
CA GLY A 187 -9.47 17.20 9.31
C GLY A 187 -9.17 16.48 7.98
N ASN A 188 -10.08 15.66 7.45
CA ASN A 188 -10.01 15.16 6.07
C ASN A 188 -10.84 16.06 5.12
N PRO A 189 -10.40 16.26 3.87
CA PRO A 189 -11.16 17.04 2.88
C PRO A 189 -12.60 16.55 2.62
N LEU A 190 -12.90 15.26 2.84
CA LEU A 190 -14.26 14.74 2.70
C LEU A 190 -15.25 15.44 3.63
N CYS A 191 -14.81 15.93 4.80
CA CYS A 191 -15.68 16.57 5.78
C CYS A 191 -16.29 17.87 5.22
N ASP A 192 -15.56 18.57 4.36
CA ASP A 192 -15.99 19.83 3.74
C ASP A 192 -17.12 19.63 2.71
N SER A 193 -17.35 18.38 2.26
CA SER A 193 -18.39 18.07 1.28
C SER A 193 -19.80 18.02 1.87
N PHE A 194 -19.93 18.00 3.19
CA PHE A 194 -21.22 17.90 3.89
C PHE A 194 -21.72 19.26 4.33
N ARG A 195 -23.01 19.54 4.07
CA ARG A 195 -23.65 20.81 4.46
C ARG A 195 -23.97 20.90 5.95
N ASP A 196 -24.21 19.75 6.58
CA ASP A 196 -24.63 19.65 7.96
C ASP A 196 -24.18 18.32 8.58
N GLN A 197 -24.10 18.30 9.91
CA GLN A 197 -23.65 17.14 10.69
C GLN A 197 -24.57 15.92 10.52
N SER A 198 -25.87 16.12 10.27
CA SER A 198 -26.82 15.01 10.14
C SER A 198 -26.58 14.24 8.84
N SER A 199 -26.34 14.96 7.73
CA SER A 199 -25.95 14.37 6.45
C SER A 199 -24.64 13.58 6.56
N TYR A 200 -23.65 14.14 7.27
CA TYR A 200 -22.38 13.47 7.56
C TYR A 200 -22.58 12.17 8.33
N ILE A 201 -23.29 12.21 9.47
CA ILE A 201 -23.53 11.02 10.31
C ILE A 201 -24.27 9.93 9.53
N ARG A 202 -25.25 10.31 8.70
CA ARG A 202 -26.00 9.34 7.88
C ARG A 202 -25.09 8.65 6.87
N SER A 203 -24.22 9.39 6.21
CA SER A 203 -23.29 8.83 5.22
C SER A 203 -22.29 7.86 5.87
N VAL A 204 -21.68 8.26 6.99
CA VAL A 204 -20.68 7.43 7.69
C VAL A 204 -21.27 6.17 8.29
N ARG A 205 -22.55 6.18 8.71
CA ARG A 205 -23.25 5.02 9.28
C ARG A 205 -23.88 4.07 8.25
N ALA A 206 -23.93 4.46 6.97
CA ALA A 206 -24.58 3.69 5.90
C ALA A 206 -23.65 2.66 5.27
#